data_AF-A0A372JM80-F1
#
_entry.id   AF-A0A372JM80-F1
#
_cell.length_a   1.000
_cell.length_b   1.000
_cell.length_c   1.000
_cell.angle_alpha   90.00
_cell.angle_beta   90.00
_cell.angle_gamma   90.00
#
_symmetry.space_group_name_H-M   'P 1'
#
loop_
_entity.id
_entity.type
_entity.pdbx_description
1 polymer ?
#
loop_
_entity_poly.entity_id
_entity_poly.type
_entity_poly.pdbx_seq_one_letter_code
_entity_poly.pdbx_strand_id
1 'polypeptide(L)'
;MHTTGTDATGHTPAGQDTPPLVGFIVARTVGNAVVRNRVRRRLRHLVRARLDRLPEGSLLVVRANPAAGVARGDELAADLDSALDRVLRQTAKAQTTRAQTTRAQTSKGQTSRGRT
;
A
#
# COMPACT_ATOMS: atom_id res chain seq x y z
N MET A 1 -32.56 -13.07 -9.00
CA MET A 1 -32.81 -12.17 -7.85
C MET A 1 -32.18 -12.80 -6.62
N HIS A 2 -30.93 -12.45 -6.28
CA HIS A 2 -30.28 -12.94 -5.07
C HIS A 2 -29.91 -11.74 -4.18
N THR A 3 -30.20 -11.88 -2.90
CA THR A 3 -30.37 -10.86 -1.87
C THR A 3 -29.11 -10.64 -1.02
N THR A 4 -29.01 -9.41 -0.49
CA THR A 4 -28.28 -8.96 0.72
C THR A 4 -26.77 -9.18 0.76
N GLY A 5 -26.02 -8.19 0.27
CA GLY A 5 -24.63 -7.96 0.63
C GLY A 5 -24.55 -7.25 1.97
N THR A 6 -24.06 -7.96 2.98
CA THR A 6 -23.81 -7.50 4.34
C THR A 6 -22.64 -6.50 4.36
N ASP A 7 -22.88 -5.31 4.89
CA ASP A 7 -21.87 -4.32 5.27
C ASP A 7 -20.96 -4.88 6.37
N ALA A 8 -19.84 -5.49 5.97
CA ALA A 8 -18.76 -5.85 6.87
C ALA A 8 -17.65 -4.79 6.77
N THR A 9 -17.74 -3.77 7.61
CA THR A 9 -16.59 -2.91 7.95
C THR A 9 -15.58 -3.78 8.72
N GLY A 10 -14.65 -4.39 8.00
CA GLY A 10 -13.55 -5.17 8.57
C GLY A 10 -12.34 -5.07 7.65
N HIS A 11 -11.26 -4.46 8.13
CA HIS A 11 -9.96 -4.44 7.44
C HIS A 11 -9.39 -5.86 7.47
N THR A 12 -9.80 -6.73 6.53
CA THR A 12 -9.23 -8.07 6.37
C THR A 12 -7.79 -7.91 5.85
N PRO A 13 -6.78 -8.47 6.52
CA PRO A 13 -5.41 -8.41 6.04
C PRO A 13 -5.30 -9.16 4.72
N ALA A 14 -5.24 -8.41 3.61
CA ALA A 14 -4.71 -8.79 2.31
C ALA A 14 -4.81 -10.29 1.99
N GLY A 15 -6.03 -10.74 1.67
CA GLY A 15 -6.18 -11.93 0.82
C GLY A 15 -5.61 -11.60 -0.56
N GLN A 16 -5.01 -12.60 -1.21
CA GLN A 16 -4.27 -12.48 -2.48
C GLN A 16 -5.14 -12.04 -3.68
N ASP A 17 -6.42 -11.73 -3.46
CA ASP A 17 -7.42 -11.40 -4.49
C ASP A 17 -8.06 -10.01 -4.29
N THR A 18 -7.54 -9.19 -3.36
CA THR A 18 -8.08 -7.84 -3.11
C THR A 18 -7.33 -6.79 -3.93
N PRO A 19 -8.01 -5.86 -4.63
CA PRO A 19 -7.32 -4.79 -5.34
C PRO A 19 -6.49 -3.92 -4.38
N PRO A 20 -5.34 -3.39 -4.82
CA PRO A 20 -4.50 -2.54 -3.98
C PRO A 20 -5.27 -1.29 -3.54
N LEU A 21 -5.21 -0.98 -2.24
CA LEU A 21 -5.87 0.19 -1.66
C LEU A 21 -4.86 1.30 -1.44
N VAL A 22 -5.23 2.52 -1.83
CA VAL A 22 -4.36 3.70 -1.69
C VAL A 22 -5.00 4.78 -0.83
N GLY A 23 -4.34 5.10 0.28
CA GLY A 23 -4.65 6.23 1.14
C GLY A 23 -3.79 7.46 0.82
N PHE A 24 -4.37 8.66 0.95
CA PHE A 24 -3.65 9.92 0.80
C PHE A 24 -3.78 10.75 2.07
N ILE A 25 -2.64 11.11 2.66
CA ILE A 25 -2.55 12.00 3.82
C ILE A 25 -1.93 13.31 3.35
N VAL A 26 -2.68 14.40 3.47
CA VAL A 26 -2.21 15.74 3.10
C VAL A 26 -2.13 16.60 4.37
N ALA A 27 -0.91 16.96 4.76
CA ALA A 27 -0.68 17.74 5.97
C ALA A 27 -1.26 19.16 5.84
N ARG A 28 -1.59 19.78 6.99
CA ARG A 28 -2.04 21.20 7.04
C ARG A 28 -0.97 22.15 6.48
N THR A 29 0.31 21.82 6.65
CA THR A 29 1.47 22.59 6.18
C THR A 29 1.61 22.66 4.66
N VAL A 30 0.85 21.87 3.90
CA VAL A 30 0.82 21.92 2.43
C VAL A 30 0.13 23.17 1.89
N GLY A 31 -0.81 23.72 2.65
CA GLY A 31 -1.55 24.92 2.27
C GLY A 31 -3.03 24.88 2.65
N ASN A 32 -3.80 25.81 2.09
CA ASN A 32 -5.23 25.91 2.33
C ASN A 32 -6.01 24.68 1.81
N ALA A 33 -7.31 24.61 2.09
CA ALA A 33 -8.14 23.48 1.66
C ALA A 33 -8.12 23.25 0.14
N VAL A 34 -8.07 24.32 -0.66
CA VAL A 34 -8.07 24.24 -2.13
C VAL A 34 -6.74 23.64 -2.63
N VAL A 35 -5.61 24.12 -2.13
CA VAL A 35 -4.28 23.58 -2.46
C VAL A 35 -4.20 22.10 -2.06
N ARG A 36 -4.64 21.75 -0.84
CA ARG A 36 -4.66 20.36 -0.37
C ARG A 36 -5.55 19.46 -1.22
N ASN A 37 -6.73 19.93 -1.62
CA ASN A 37 -7.64 19.20 -2.50
C ASN A 37 -7.07 19.04 -3.91
N ARG A 38 -6.39 20.06 -4.44
CA ARG A 38 -5.68 20.01 -5.72
C ARG A 38 -4.58 18.96 -5.69
N VAL A 39 -3.74 18.97 -4.64
CA VAL A 39 -2.70 17.96 -4.43
C VAL A 39 -3.30 16.56 -4.34
N ARG A 40 -4.36 16.36 -3.55
CA ARG A 40 -5.03 15.06 -3.43
C ARG A 40 -5.60 14.58 -4.77
N ARG A 41 -6.20 15.46 -5.58
CA ARG A 41 -6.69 15.13 -6.92
C ARG A 41 -5.55 14.75 -7.87
N ARG A 42 -4.45 15.51 -7.87
CA ARG A 42 -3.25 15.23 -8.69
C ARG A 42 -2.62 13.90 -8.32
N LEU A 43 -2.40 13.65 -7.02
CA LEU A 43 -1.84 12.39 -6.53
C LEU A 43 -2.69 11.18 -6.93
N ARG A 44 -4.02 11.28 -6.82
CA ARG A 44 -4.91 10.20 -7.31
C ARG A 44 -4.73 9.92 -8.80
N HIS A 45 -4.61 10.96 -9.62
CA HIS A 45 -4.41 10.79 -11.05
C HIS A 45 -3.09 10.10 -11.37
N LEU A 46 -2.01 10.54 -10.72
CA LEU A 46 -0.68 9.95 -10.91
C LEU A 46 -0.61 8.49 -10.44
N VAL A 47 -1.19 8.19 -9.27
CA VAL A 47 -1.20 6.83 -8.73
C VAL A 47 -2.05 5.89 -9.59
N ARG A 48 -3.16 6.35 -10.17
CA ARG A 48 -4.04 5.50 -10.98
C ARG A 48 -3.30 4.83 -12.14
N ALA A 49 -2.36 5.53 -12.77
CA ALA A 49 -1.53 4.98 -13.85
C ALA A 49 -0.45 3.99 -13.36
N ARG A 50 -0.28 3.83 -12.04
CA ARG A 50 0.81 3.08 -11.41
C ARG A 50 0.30 2.00 -10.45
N LEU A 51 -1.02 1.82 -10.34
CA LEU A 51 -1.63 0.81 -9.49
C LEU A 51 -1.19 -0.61 -9.86
N ASP A 52 -1.00 -0.86 -11.16
CA ASP A 52 -0.57 -2.17 -11.69
C ASP A 52 0.84 -2.57 -11.24
N ARG A 53 1.62 -1.64 -10.70
CA ARG A 53 2.96 -1.91 -10.13
C ARG A 53 2.89 -2.43 -8.71
N LEU A 54 1.74 -2.30 -8.04
CA LEU A 54 1.56 -2.74 -6.66
C LEU A 54 1.06 -4.20 -6.66
N PRO A 55 1.63 -5.06 -5.80
CA PRO A 55 1.12 -6.41 -5.64
C PRO A 55 -0.30 -6.38 -5.08
N GLU A 56 -1.10 -7.39 -5.44
CA GLU A 56 -2.46 -7.55 -4.95
C GLU A 56 -2.50 -7.61 -3.41
N GLY A 57 -3.58 -7.08 -2.84
CA GLY A 57 -3.77 -6.94 -1.39
C GLY A 57 -2.91 -5.85 -0.73
N SER A 58 -2.10 -5.10 -1.47
CA SER A 58 -1.23 -4.07 -0.88
C SER A 58 -2.00 -2.85 -0.38
N LEU A 59 -1.57 -2.32 0.77
CA LEU A 59 -2.02 -1.04 1.31
C LEU A 59 -0.91 0.01 1.13
N LEU A 60 -1.13 1.00 0.27
CA LEU A 60 -0.19 2.11 0.06
C LEU A 60 -0.74 3.39 0.70
N VAL A 61 0.10 4.06 1.50
CA VAL A 61 -0.24 5.38 2.07
C VAL A 61 0.75 6.41 1.57
N VAL A 62 0.24 7.42 0.85
CA VAL A 62 1.05 8.54 0.33
C VAL A 62 0.88 9.75 1.24
N ARG A 63 1.97 10.19 1.88
CA ARG A 63 2.02 11.41 2.69
C ARG A 63 2.57 12.57 1.86
N ALA A 64 1.78 13.61 1.66
CA ALA A 64 2.24 14.84 1.04
C ALA A 64 3.02 15.71 2.04
N ASN A 65 4.23 16.10 1.66
CA ASN A 65 5.07 17.06 2.37
C ASN A 65 4.69 18.51 1.96
N PRO A 66 5.15 19.55 2.70
CA PRO A 66 4.85 20.94 2.35
C PRO A 66 5.25 21.32 0.92
N ALA A 67 6.35 20.78 0.41
CA ALA A 67 6.85 21.01 -0.96
C ALA A 67 5.82 20.63 -2.03
N ALA A 68 5.01 19.60 -1.80
CA ALA A 68 3.96 19.16 -2.73
C ALA A 68 2.89 20.25 -3.01
N GLY A 69 2.74 21.26 -2.16
CA GLY A 69 1.80 22.36 -2.35
C GLY A 69 2.20 23.31 -3.48
N VAL A 70 3.50 23.48 -3.69
CA VAL A 70 4.09 24.40 -4.68
C VAL A 70 4.77 23.68 -5.85
N ALA A 71 5.05 22.38 -5.71
CA ALA A 71 5.68 21.57 -6.74
C ALA A 71 4.91 21.58 -8.07
N ARG A 72 5.67 21.55 -9.16
CA ARG A 72 5.12 21.37 -10.51
C ARG A 72 4.59 19.94 -10.67
N GLY A 73 3.76 19.74 -11.70
CA GLY A 73 3.16 18.43 -11.96
C GLY A 73 4.21 17.34 -12.15
N ASP A 74 5.26 17.65 -12.92
CA ASP A 74 6.33 16.71 -13.26
C ASP A 74 7.23 16.40 -12.06
N GLU A 75 7.53 17.41 -11.25
CA GLU A 75 8.27 17.25 -9.99
C GLU A 75 7.52 16.33 -9.03
N LEU A 76 6.21 16.55 -8.86
CA LEU A 76 5.37 15.71 -8.00
C LEU A 76 5.29 14.26 -8.52
N ALA A 77 5.30 14.07 -9.84
CA ALA A 77 5.33 12.75 -10.46
C ALA A 77 6.67 12.05 -10.23
N ALA A 78 7.80 12.74 -10.44
CA ALA A 78 9.13 12.21 -10.21
C ALA A 78 9.37 11.85 -8.73
N ASP A 79 8.90 12.68 -7.80
CA ASP A 79 8.95 12.41 -6.36
C ASP A 79 8.13 11.16 -5.99
N LEU A 80 6.92 11.03 -6.57
CA LEU A 80 6.07 9.87 -6.37
C LEU A 80 6.72 8.60 -6.92
N ASP A 81 7.27 8.64 -8.13
CA ASP A 81 7.96 7.50 -8.75
C ASP A 81 9.17 7.07 -7.93
N SER A 82 10.00 8.02 -7.51
CA SER A 82 11.17 7.75 -6.66
C SER A 82 10.77 7.10 -5.33
N ALA A 83 9.67 7.56 -4.72
CA ALA A 83 9.14 6.99 -3.49
C ALA A 83 8.57 5.57 -3.71
N LEU A 84 7.81 5.37 -4.79
CA LEU A 84 7.26 4.06 -5.16
C LEU A 84 8.36 3.04 -5.42
N ASP A 85 9.36 3.39 -6.21
CA ASP A 85 10.50 2.53 -6.52
C ASP A 85 11.25 2.12 -5.25
N ARG A 86 11.43 3.05 -4.31
CA ARG A 86 12.04 2.77 -3.02
C ARG A 86 11.22 1.76 -2.21
N VAL A 87 9.90 1.93 -2.17
CA VAL A 87 9.01 1.02 -1.42
C VAL A 87 8.96 -0.35 -2.08
N LEU A 88 8.80 -0.43 -3.40
CA LEU A 88 8.75 -1.70 -4.14
C LEU A 88 10.05 -2.50 -4.00
N ARG A 89 11.21 -1.84 -4.00
CA ARG A 89 12.49 -2.50 -3.69
C ARG A 89 12.53 -3.06 -2.27
N GLN A 90 11.94 -2.36 -1.31
CA GLN A 90 11.92 -2.79 0.09
C GLN A 90 10.92 -3.93 0.33
N THR A 91 9.75 -3.92 -0.32
CA THR A 91 8.76 -4.99 -0.20
C THR A 91 9.29 -6.30 -0.78
N ALA A 92 9.97 -6.27 -1.93
CA ALA A 92 10.62 -7.46 -2.50
C ALA A 92 11.64 -8.10 -1.54
N LYS A 93 12.46 -7.27 -0.87
CA LYS A 93 13.40 -7.73 0.15
C LYS A 93 12.69 -8.31 1.38
N ALA A 94 11.65 -7.63 1.88
CA ALA A 94 10.92 -8.07 3.06
C ALA A 94 10.12 -9.37 2.84
N GLN A 95 9.56 -9.57 1.64
CA GLN A 95 8.88 -10.81 1.26
C GLN A 95 9.84 -12.00 1.25
N THR A 96 11.06 -11.80 0.75
CA THR A 96 12.12 -12.82 0.76
C THR A 96 12.46 -13.26 2.18
N THR A 97 12.59 -12.33 3.13
CA THR A 97 12.83 -12.65 4.55
C THR A 97 11.64 -13.37 5.19
N ARG A 98 10.40 -12.92 4.93
CA ARG A 98 9.19 -13.55 5.47
C ARG A 98 9.01 -14.99 4.98
N ALA A 99 9.21 -15.25 3.69
CA ALA A 99 9.07 -16.59 3.10
C ALA A 99 10.06 -17.60 3.72
N GLN A 100 11.28 -17.16 4.04
CA GLN A 100 12.30 -17.98 4.71
C GLN A 100 11.92 -18.31 6.16
N THR A 101 11.38 -17.34 6.91
CA THR A 101 10.91 -17.57 8.28
C THR A 101 9.71 -18.52 8.34
N THR A 102 8.72 -18.41 7.45
CA THR A 102 7.59 -19.34 7.40
C THR A 102 8.02 -20.78 7.07
N ARG A 103 9.00 -20.98 6.17
CA ARG A 103 9.46 -22.31 5.78
C ARG A 103 10.26 -23.02 6.90
N ALA A 104 10.99 -22.27 7.72
CA ALA A 104 11.73 -22.80 8.87
C ALA A 104 10.86 -23.13 10.11
N GLN A 105 9.66 -22.54 10.21
CA GLN A 105 8.72 -22.80 11.31
C GLN A 105 7.90 -24.08 11.08
N THR A 106 7.53 -24.41 9.84
CA THR A 106 6.77 -25.63 9.53
C THR A 106 7.58 -26.91 9.82
N SER A 107 8.92 -26.87 9.73
CA SER A 107 9.76 -28.06 9.98
C SER A 107 10.01 -28.38 11.46
N LYS A 108 9.54 -27.54 12.41
CA LYS A 108 9.80 -27.74 13.86
C LYS A 108 8.63 -28.37 14.63
N GLY A 109 7.50 -28.66 13.98
CA GLY A 109 6.27 -29.15 14.63
C GLY A 109 5.99 -30.66 14.54
N GLN A 110 6.81 -31.46 13.83
CA GLN A 110 6.45 -32.84 13.46
C GLN A 110 7.26 -33.93 14.19
N THR A 111 7.63 -33.73 15.46
CA THR A 111 8.27 -34.78 16.28
C THR A 111 7.91 -34.67 17.76
N SER A 112 6.71 -35.08 18.14
CA SER A 112 6.30 -35.45 19.52
C SER A 112 4.76 -35.63 19.49
N ARG A 113 4.09 -36.73 19.84
CA ARG A 113 4.40 -37.94 20.60
C ARG A 113 3.38 -39.01 20.16
N GLY A 114 3.86 -40.09 19.56
CA GLY A 114 3.25 -41.41 19.73
C GLY A 114 4.03 -42.11 20.83
N ARG A 115 3.41 -42.32 21.98
CA ARG A 115 3.87 -43.30 22.97
C ARG A 115 2.66 -43.73 23.80
N THR A 116 2.19 -44.93 23.45
CA THR A 116 1.73 -46.02 24.33
C THR A 116 1.63 -45.68 25.81
#